data_AF-A0A9D2C7Z7-F1
#
_entry.id   AF-A0A9D2C7Z7-F1
#
_cell.length_a   1.000
_cell.length_b   1.000
_cell.length_c   1.000
_cell.angle_alpha   90.00
_cell.angle_beta   90.00
_cell.angle_gamma   90.00
#
_symmetry.space_group_name_H-M   'P 1'
#
loop_
_entity.id
_entity.type
_entity.pdbx_description
1 polymer ?
#
loop_
_entity_poly.entity_id
_entity_poly.type
_entity_poly.pdbx_seq_one_letter_code
_entity_poly.pdbx_strand_id
1 'polypeptide(L)'
;MIRLDRYLCEMGEGTRSEVKEILRKGRVCVDGVVEKNPARKVEEESARVSVDGRELRYAKHAYFLLNKPAGLLSASRDGRGRTVLDWMRERDPENALLKRELFPAGRLDKDTEGLLLVTDDGALAHRLLSPARHVEKTYYVETDGALPAGDCERLREGVDIGEGERSRPAKLREAERLERCAPDSSAAYLLTITEGKYHQVKRMMQSVGRRVTYLRRISMGPLSLDESLGTGEFRPLTQEDLSSLAVLTPDMLAGVEAVIFDLDGTLVDSMWVWPGIDVEYLKRFGITLDERLQGDVDGMSFTETAVYFKERFGIPDSVEQIMETWNRMAEEKYLHEVSLKKGARAFIEVCLKRKLKLGIATSNSRRLAEGVIGAQGLSEAFSCILTGCEVGKGKPAPDIYLAAARRLGADPARCLVFEDIEPGIVAGKAAGMRVCAVKDDWCQTPGERLRQLADYYIDDYAQLLSGTGAE
;
A
#
# COMPACT_ATOMS: atom_id res chain seq x y z
N MET A 1 4.14 3.01 -22.22
CA MET A 1 4.72 3.91 -23.24
C MET A 1 4.90 5.34 -22.75
N ILE A 2 6.16 5.79 -22.68
CA ILE A 2 6.59 7.15 -22.30
C ILE A 2 7.28 7.86 -23.48
N ARG A 3 7.32 9.20 -23.50
CA ARG A 3 8.12 9.96 -24.47
C ARG A 3 9.62 9.79 -24.20
N LEU A 4 10.43 9.68 -25.23
CA LEU A 4 11.88 9.49 -25.14
C LEU A 4 12.57 10.66 -24.42
N ASP A 5 12.14 11.91 -24.64
CA ASP A 5 12.70 13.04 -23.90
C ASP A 5 12.46 12.92 -22.40
N ARG A 6 11.26 12.50 -22.01
CA ARG A 6 10.91 12.25 -20.60
C ARG A 6 11.68 11.05 -20.05
N TYR A 7 11.79 9.95 -20.79
CA TYR A 7 12.59 8.78 -20.43
C TYR A 7 14.02 9.19 -20.06
N LEU A 8 14.69 9.96 -20.92
CA LEU A 8 16.08 10.38 -20.72
C LEU A 8 16.23 11.37 -19.56
N CYS A 9 15.27 12.29 -19.38
CA CYS A 9 15.27 13.19 -18.22
C CYS A 9 15.15 12.40 -16.91
N GLU A 10 14.21 11.46 -16.85
CA GLU A 10 14.03 10.60 -15.69
C GLU A 10 15.28 9.73 -15.47
N MET A 11 15.94 9.24 -16.52
CA MET A 11 17.21 8.51 -16.38
C MET A 11 18.42 9.35 -15.95
N GLY A 12 18.25 10.67 -15.75
CA GLY A 12 19.32 11.55 -15.26
C GLY A 12 20.31 11.98 -16.34
N GLU A 13 19.96 11.85 -17.63
CA GLU A 13 20.81 12.23 -18.77
C GLU A 13 20.86 13.74 -19.03
N GLY A 14 20.09 14.52 -18.26
CA GLY A 14 20.10 15.98 -18.28
C GLY A 14 18.70 16.58 -18.13
N THR A 15 18.66 17.90 -18.07
CA THR A 15 17.43 18.69 -18.20
C THR A 15 16.78 18.47 -19.56
N ARG A 16 15.51 18.85 -19.69
CA ARG A 16 14.78 18.71 -20.96
C ARG A 16 15.45 19.40 -22.15
N SER A 17 16.16 20.50 -21.92
CA SER A 17 16.91 21.22 -22.96
C SER A 17 18.18 20.46 -23.37
N GLU A 18 18.93 19.95 -22.39
CA GLU A 18 20.13 19.14 -22.63
C GLU A 18 19.78 17.81 -23.32
N VAL A 19 18.69 17.17 -22.90
CA VAL A 19 18.18 15.94 -23.52
C VAL A 19 17.81 16.16 -25.00
N LYS A 20 17.19 17.30 -25.32
CA LYS A 20 16.92 17.65 -26.73
C LYS A 20 18.21 17.83 -27.52
N GLU A 21 19.25 18.36 -26.90
CA GLU A 21 20.54 18.56 -27.55
C GLU A 21 21.27 17.23 -27.82
N ILE A 22 21.29 16.31 -26.87
CA ILE A 22 21.91 14.97 -27.07
C ILE A 22 21.20 14.18 -28.17
N LEU A 23 19.86 14.25 -28.23
CA LEU A 23 19.05 13.67 -29.30
C LEU A 23 19.40 14.30 -30.65
N ARG A 24 19.47 15.63 -30.73
CA ARG A 24 19.83 16.35 -31.97
C ARG A 24 21.23 15.96 -32.47
N LYS A 25 22.18 15.77 -31.56
CA LYS A 25 23.56 15.33 -31.86
C LYS A 25 23.64 13.86 -32.27
N GLY A 26 22.54 13.09 -32.21
CA GLY A 26 22.51 11.68 -32.59
C GLY A 26 23.22 10.77 -31.59
N ARG A 27 23.28 11.18 -30.31
CA ARG A 27 23.95 10.43 -29.23
C ARG A 27 23.07 9.36 -28.61
N VAL A 28 21.79 9.31 -28.97
CA VAL A 28 20.81 8.39 -28.41
C VAL A 28 20.44 7.34 -29.46
N CYS A 29 20.42 6.07 -29.07
CA CYS A 29 19.87 4.99 -29.87
C CYS A 29 18.66 4.36 -29.18
N VAL A 30 17.65 3.97 -29.95
CA VAL A 30 16.54 3.14 -29.48
C VAL A 30 16.48 1.92 -30.39
N ASP A 31 16.62 0.74 -29.78
CA ASP A 31 16.71 -0.56 -30.47
C ASP A 31 17.85 -0.61 -31.49
N GLY A 32 18.98 0.01 -31.15
CA GLY A 32 20.18 0.07 -31.99
C GLY A 32 20.14 1.12 -33.10
N VAL A 33 19.03 1.86 -33.25
CA VAL A 33 18.88 2.90 -34.28
C VAL A 33 18.99 4.29 -33.65
N VAL A 34 19.82 5.16 -34.24
CA VAL A 34 19.96 6.56 -33.79
C VAL A 34 18.60 7.25 -33.84
N GLU A 35 18.18 7.78 -32.70
CA GLU A 35 16.92 8.49 -32.55
C GLU A 35 17.17 9.97 -32.26
N LYS A 36 16.45 10.84 -32.97
CA LYS A 36 16.55 12.30 -32.84
C LYS A 36 15.22 12.96 -32.46
N ASN A 37 14.12 12.22 -32.51
CA ASN A 37 12.78 12.68 -32.18
C ASN A 37 12.52 12.57 -30.67
N PRO A 38 12.46 13.70 -29.92
CA PRO A 38 12.17 13.69 -28.49
C PRO A 38 10.76 13.15 -28.16
N ALA A 39 9.83 13.21 -29.10
CA ALA A 39 8.44 12.77 -28.90
C ALA A 39 8.21 11.29 -29.21
N ARG A 40 9.22 10.54 -29.67
CA ARG A 40 9.10 9.08 -29.85
C ARG A 40 8.59 8.45 -28.56
N LYS A 41 7.58 7.58 -28.67
CA LYS A 41 7.12 6.77 -27.56
C LYS A 41 7.97 5.51 -27.47
N VAL A 42 8.40 5.18 -26.25
CA VAL A 42 9.16 3.97 -25.93
C VAL A 42 8.46 3.27 -24.77
N GLU A 43 8.51 1.94 -24.74
CA GLU A 43 8.02 1.18 -23.59
C GLU A 43 9.04 1.24 -22.46
N GLU A 44 8.58 1.55 -21.25
CA GLU A 44 9.41 1.77 -20.08
C GLU A 44 10.34 0.58 -19.80
N GLU A 45 9.82 -0.64 -19.79
CA GLU A 45 10.55 -1.82 -19.31
C GLU A 45 11.26 -2.61 -20.40
N SER A 46 10.79 -2.53 -21.65
CA SER A 46 11.27 -3.38 -22.75
C SER A 46 12.07 -2.65 -23.82
N ALA A 47 12.01 -1.32 -23.88
CA ALA A 47 12.77 -0.56 -24.87
C ALA A 47 14.27 -0.59 -24.58
N ARG A 48 15.08 -0.84 -25.61
CA ARG A 48 16.54 -0.79 -25.52
C ARG A 48 17.03 0.61 -25.86
N VAL A 49 17.12 1.48 -24.86
CA VAL A 49 17.61 2.85 -25.03
C VAL A 49 19.09 2.92 -24.64
N SER A 50 19.92 3.57 -25.44
CA SER A 50 21.32 3.85 -25.08
C SER A 50 21.73 5.29 -25.39
N VAL A 51 22.65 5.82 -24.58
CA VAL A 51 23.26 7.15 -24.77
C VAL A 51 24.76 6.96 -24.86
N ASP A 52 25.37 7.39 -25.97
CA ASP A 52 26.80 7.18 -26.27
C ASP A 52 27.24 5.71 -26.15
N GLY A 53 26.36 4.77 -26.51
CA GLY A 53 26.61 3.33 -26.40
C GLY A 53 26.38 2.75 -25.00
N ARG A 54 26.09 3.57 -23.98
CA ARG A 54 25.70 3.10 -22.64
C ARG A 54 24.21 2.79 -22.61
N GLU A 55 23.86 1.52 -22.42
CA GLU A 55 22.47 1.08 -22.28
C GLU A 55 21.86 1.60 -20.98
N LEU A 56 20.64 2.13 -21.08
CA LEU A 56 19.84 2.62 -19.98
C LEU A 56 18.78 1.58 -19.62
N ARG A 57 18.62 1.29 -18.33
CA ARG A 57 17.48 0.54 -17.80
C ARG A 57 16.57 1.53 -17.10
N TYR A 58 15.33 1.64 -17.57
CA TYR A 58 14.39 2.60 -17.04
C TYR A 58 14.14 2.41 -15.54
N ALA A 59 14.18 3.50 -14.79
CA ALA A 59 13.78 3.56 -13.40
C ALA A 59 12.96 4.83 -13.17
N LYS A 60 11.65 4.66 -12.92
CA LYS A 60 10.74 5.77 -12.63
C LYS A 60 11.25 6.62 -11.45
N HIS A 61 11.77 5.95 -10.42
CA HIS A 61 12.33 6.56 -9.22
C HIS A 61 13.73 6.00 -8.96
N ALA A 62 14.58 6.82 -8.34
CA ALA A 62 15.89 6.38 -7.87
C ALA A 62 15.83 6.08 -6.37
N TYR A 63 16.42 4.97 -5.94
CA TYR A 63 16.47 4.57 -4.53
C TYR A 63 17.85 4.09 -4.15
N PHE A 64 18.44 4.71 -3.13
CA PHE A 64 19.72 4.33 -2.58
C PHE A 64 19.64 4.09 -1.08
N LEU A 65 20.22 2.99 -0.63
CA LEU A 65 20.53 2.75 0.77
C LEU A 65 21.93 3.27 1.06
N LEU A 66 22.05 4.29 1.90
CA LEU A 66 23.33 4.82 2.36
C LEU A 66 23.57 4.34 3.80
N ASN A 67 24.74 3.75 4.05
CA ASN A 67 25.27 3.65 5.41
C ASN A 67 25.96 4.97 5.75
N LYS A 68 25.20 5.94 6.26
CA LYS A 68 25.64 7.33 6.45
C LYS A 68 26.81 7.37 7.44
N PRO A 69 27.92 8.05 7.11
CA PRO A 69 28.99 8.33 8.06
C PRO A 69 28.63 9.52 8.96
N ALA A 70 29.25 9.59 10.14
CA ALA A 70 29.22 10.79 10.97
C ALA A 70 29.89 11.98 10.24
N GLY A 71 29.53 13.20 10.64
CA GLY A 71 30.06 14.44 10.09
C GLY A 71 29.26 15.04 8.94
N LEU A 72 28.36 14.29 8.31
CA LEU A 72 27.53 14.76 7.18
C LEU A 72 26.15 15.26 7.61
N LEU A 73 25.64 16.27 6.90
CA LEU A 73 24.27 16.77 7.04
C LEU A 73 23.29 15.94 6.19
N SER A 74 22.20 15.48 6.81
CA SER A 74 21.08 14.80 6.11
C SER A 74 20.19 15.84 5.41
N ALA A 75 20.65 16.36 4.27
CA ALA A 75 19.96 17.36 3.46
C ALA A 75 20.32 17.21 1.97
N SER A 76 19.52 17.80 1.07
CA SER A 76 19.85 17.81 -0.36
C SER A 76 20.88 18.89 -0.73
N ARG A 77 20.79 20.05 -0.06
CA ARG A 77 21.74 21.17 -0.12
C ARG A 77 21.70 21.88 1.22
N ASP A 78 22.85 22.28 1.76
CA ASP A 78 22.92 23.03 3.00
C ASP A 78 24.17 23.91 3.03
N GLY A 79 24.02 25.22 3.27
CA GLY A 79 25.16 26.15 3.33
C GLY A 79 26.05 25.97 4.57
N ARG A 80 25.62 25.17 5.55
CA ARG A 80 26.32 24.99 6.84
C ARG A 80 27.33 23.84 6.84
N GLY A 81 27.40 23.06 5.77
CA GLY A 81 28.37 21.97 5.67
C GLY A 81 28.03 20.94 4.60
N ARG A 82 28.92 19.96 4.45
CA ARG A 82 28.80 18.90 3.44
C ARG A 82 27.59 18.00 3.71
N THR A 83 26.82 17.72 2.66
CA THR A 83 25.62 16.90 2.75
C THR A 83 25.86 15.44 2.33
N VAL A 84 24.88 14.58 2.62
CA VAL A 84 24.89 13.18 2.14
C VAL A 84 24.85 13.08 0.62
N LEU A 85 24.20 14.00 -0.10
CA LEU A 85 24.19 13.98 -1.57
C LEU A 85 25.52 14.41 -2.16
N ASP A 86 26.18 15.42 -1.58
CA ASP A 86 27.53 15.81 -2.00
C ASP A 86 28.49 14.61 -1.84
N TRP A 87 28.41 13.93 -0.69
CA TRP A 87 29.19 12.73 -0.42
C TRP A 87 28.97 11.61 -1.45
N MET A 88 27.72 11.30 -1.78
CA MET A 88 27.39 10.24 -2.75
C MET A 88 27.87 10.60 -4.16
N ARG A 89 27.63 11.84 -4.61
CA ARG A 89 28.01 12.31 -5.94
C ARG A 89 29.52 12.38 -6.14
N GLU A 90 30.28 12.75 -5.11
CA GLU A 90 31.74 12.73 -5.17
C GLU A 90 32.31 11.31 -5.26
N ARG A 91 31.63 10.32 -4.67
CA ARG A 91 32.08 8.91 -4.67
C ARG A 91 31.69 8.14 -5.93
N ASP A 92 30.60 8.52 -6.59
CA ASP A 92 30.12 7.88 -7.83
C ASP A 92 29.66 8.94 -8.86
N PRO A 93 30.59 9.75 -9.39
CA PRO A 93 30.27 10.91 -10.24
C PRO A 93 29.64 10.52 -11.59
N GLU A 94 29.88 9.29 -12.06
CA GLU A 94 29.39 8.77 -13.34
C GLU A 94 27.96 8.22 -13.26
N ASN A 95 27.41 8.06 -12.05
CA ASN A 95 26.08 7.55 -11.85
C ASN A 95 25.01 8.60 -12.20
N ALA A 96 24.32 8.37 -13.32
CA ALA A 96 23.31 9.28 -13.83
C ALA A 96 22.13 9.47 -12.86
N LEU A 97 21.76 8.45 -12.08
CA LEU A 97 20.66 8.55 -11.12
C LEU A 97 21.00 9.49 -9.96
N LEU A 98 22.27 9.64 -9.57
CA LEU A 98 22.70 10.59 -8.54
C LEU A 98 22.66 12.05 -9.02
N LYS A 99 22.54 12.28 -10.34
CA LYS A 99 22.38 13.61 -10.94
C LYS A 99 20.93 14.11 -10.84
N ARG A 100 19.96 13.22 -10.53
CA ARG A 100 18.56 13.59 -10.25
C ARG A 100 18.45 14.46 -8.99
N GLU A 101 17.29 15.09 -8.83
CA GLU A 101 16.93 15.85 -7.63
C GLU A 101 16.51 14.93 -6.48
N LEU A 102 17.49 14.24 -5.91
CA LEU A 102 17.28 13.34 -4.78
C LEU A 102 17.13 14.10 -3.44
N PHE A 103 16.55 13.42 -2.46
CA PHE A 103 16.49 13.87 -1.07
C PHE A 103 16.56 12.68 -0.10
N PRO A 104 17.04 12.89 1.13
CA PRO A 104 17.01 11.86 2.16
C PRO A 104 15.57 11.66 2.67
N ALA A 105 15.10 10.41 2.69
CA ALA A 105 13.83 10.01 3.28
C ALA A 105 13.99 9.93 4.82
N GLY A 106 13.95 11.11 5.44
CA GLY A 106 14.18 11.31 6.86
C GLY A 106 15.55 11.88 7.14
N ARG A 107 15.84 12.12 8.42
CA ARG A 107 17.09 12.76 8.84
C ARG A 107 17.77 11.93 9.93
N LEU A 108 19.08 11.83 9.82
CA LEU A 108 19.98 11.45 10.90
C LEU A 108 20.78 12.68 11.32
N ASP A 109 21.07 12.80 12.61
CA ASP A 109 21.91 13.88 13.14
C ASP A 109 23.30 13.82 12.53
N LYS A 110 24.03 14.94 12.61
CA LYS A 110 25.37 15.05 12.02
C LYS A 110 26.32 13.98 12.55
N ASP A 111 26.29 13.72 13.85
CA ASP A 111 27.08 12.74 14.57
C ASP A 111 26.46 11.33 14.63
N THR A 112 25.32 11.10 13.95
CA THR A 112 24.67 9.79 13.88
C THR A 112 25.01 9.08 12.57
N GLU A 113 25.32 7.80 12.69
CA GLU A 113 25.66 6.91 11.57
C GLU A 113 24.48 6.03 11.15
N GLY A 114 24.64 5.35 10.02
CA GLY A 114 23.80 4.21 9.65
C GLY A 114 22.76 4.49 8.58
N LEU A 115 21.73 3.65 8.56
CA LEU A 115 20.77 3.51 7.46
C LEU A 115 20.11 4.84 7.12
N LEU A 116 20.29 5.31 5.90
CA LEU A 116 19.55 6.43 5.34
C LEU A 116 19.10 6.09 3.91
N LEU A 117 17.78 6.08 3.70
CA LEU A 117 17.22 5.99 2.36
C LEU A 117 17.33 7.36 1.68
N VAL A 118 17.82 7.37 0.44
CA VAL A 118 17.90 8.56 -0.42
C VAL A 118 17.13 8.27 -1.71
N THR A 119 16.18 9.13 -2.07
CA THR A 119 15.27 8.89 -3.20
C THR A 119 14.71 10.19 -3.78
N ASP A 120 14.04 10.10 -4.93
CA ASP A 120 13.14 11.14 -5.45
C ASP A 120 11.65 10.75 -5.38
N ASP A 121 11.31 9.59 -4.79
CA ASP A 121 9.93 9.21 -4.51
C ASP A 121 9.41 9.89 -3.23
N GLY A 122 8.77 11.04 -3.40
CA GLY A 122 8.19 11.81 -2.29
C GLY A 122 7.08 11.08 -1.57
N ALA A 123 6.31 10.26 -2.28
CA ALA A 123 5.21 9.50 -1.71
C ALA A 123 5.73 8.36 -0.82
N LEU A 124 6.79 7.66 -1.22
CA LEU A 124 7.45 6.67 -0.36
C LEU A 124 8.06 7.31 0.88
N ALA A 125 8.80 8.41 0.71
CA ALA A 125 9.41 9.11 1.82
C ALA A 125 8.34 9.58 2.83
N HIS A 126 7.25 10.18 2.35
CA HIS A 126 6.14 10.59 3.22
C HIS A 126 5.58 9.43 4.06
N ARG A 127 5.43 8.22 3.48
CA ARG A 127 4.92 7.04 4.20
C ARG A 127 5.84 6.56 5.28
N LEU A 128 7.13 6.49 4.96
CA LEU A 128 8.16 6.04 5.87
C LEU A 128 8.35 7.00 7.06
N LEU A 129 8.00 8.28 6.86
CA LEU A 129 8.19 9.34 7.85
C LEU A 129 6.92 9.76 8.58
N SER A 130 5.74 9.46 8.03
CA SER A 130 4.46 9.85 8.61
C SER A 130 4.31 9.28 10.03
N PRO A 131 4.09 10.12 11.05
CA PRO A 131 3.86 9.67 12.42
C PRO A 131 2.67 8.72 12.57
N ALA A 132 1.68 8.81 11.67
CA ALA A 132 0.48 7.97 11.66
C ALA A 132 0.75 6.54 11.19
N ARG A 133 1.89 6.28 10.53
CA ARG A 133 2.24 4.94 10.00
C ARG A 133 3.06 4.10 10.97
N HIS A 134 3.52 4.69 12.08
CA HIS A 134 4.26 3.99 13.14
C HIS A 134 5.46 3.17 12.65
N VAL A 135 6.11 3.59 11.55
CA VAL A 135 7.21 2.83 10.96
C VAL A 135 8.37 2.72 11.95
N GLU A 136 8.70 1.48 12.29
CA GLU A 136 9.75 1.14 13.23
C GLU A 136 11.13 1.57 12.72
N LYS A 137 11.94 2.09 13.63
CA LYS A 137 13.33 2.49 13.39
C LYS A 137 14.16 1.94 14.52
N THR A 138 15.09 1.04 14.20
CA THR A 138 15.96 0.43 15.22
C THR A 138 17.33 1.06 15.19
N TYR A 139 17.79 1.45 16.36
CA TYR A 139 19.08 2.09 16.60
C TYR A 139 19.94 1.19 17.48
N TYR A 140 21.19 1.00 17.07
CA TYR A 140 22.26 0.59 17.97
C TYR A 140 22.75 1.83 18.72
N VAL A 141 22.73 1.75 20.05
CA VAL A 141 23.02 2.86 20.95
C VAL A 141 24.07 2.42 21.95
N GLU A 142 25.21 3.11 21.98
CA GLU A 142 26.18 2.98 23.06
C GLU A 142 26.03 4.13 24.04
N THR A 143 26.20 3.82 25.32
CA THR A 143 26.06 4.77 26.42
C THR A 143 27.28 4.77 27.32
N ASP A 144 27.48 5.87 28.04
CA ASP A 144 28.58 6.05 29.01
C ASP A 144 28.55 5.09 30.22
N GLY A 145 27.44 4.36 30.38
CA GLY A 145 27.42 3.09 31.09
C GLY A 145 26.04 2.43 31.15
N ALA A 146 25.96 1.26 31.79
CA ALA A 146 24.73 0.47 31.83
C ALA A 146 23.53 1.24 32.40
N LEU A 147 22.37 1.11 31.77
CA LEU A 147 21.12 1.69 32.26
C LEU A 147 20.88 1.30 33.74
N PRO A 148 20.49 2.25 34.61
CA PRO A 148 20.17 1.94 35.99
C PRO A 148 19.04 0.91 36.12
N ALA A 149 19.01 0.16 37.21
CA ALA A 149 17.97 -0.83 37.45
C ALA A 149 16.57 -0.18 37.44
N GLY A 150 15.64 -0.74 36.64
CA GLY A 150 14.27 -0.22 36.48
C GLY A 150 14.08 0.83 35.38
N ASP A 151 15.15 1.44 34.88
CA ASP A 151 15.04 2.48 33.84
C ASP A 151 14.79 1.90 32.43
N CYS A 152 15.07 0.62 32.21
CA CYS A 152 14.68 -0.09 31.00
C CYS A 152 13.17 -0.10 30.79
N GLU A 153 12.38 -0.30 31.86
CA GLU A 153 10.91 -0.28 31.76
C GLU A 153 10.39 1.12 31.50
N ARG A 154 10.98 2.15 32.13
CA ARG A 154 10.63 3.55 31.85
C ARG A 154 10.81 3.90 30.38
N LEU A 155 11.91 3.47 29.77
CA LEU A 155 12.14 3.65 28.32
C LEU A 155 11.12 2.89 27.47
N ARG A 156 10.72 1.68 27.89
CA ARG A 156 9.72 0.87 27.17
C ARG A 156 8.32 1.47 27.23
N GLU A 157 7.92 2.02 28.37
CA GLU A 157 6.63 2.69 28.56
C GLU A 157 6.58 4.09 27.93
N GLY A 158 7.75 4.65 27.62
CA GLY A 158 7.92 5.99 27.06
C GLY A 158 8.29 7.03 28.13
N VAL A 159 9.14 7.99 27.79
CA VAL A 159 9.71 8.96 28.73
C VAL A 159 9.44 10.39 28.29
N ASP A 160 9.42 11.33 29.22
CA ASP A 160 9.44 12.75 28.86
C ASP A 160 10.81 13.09 28.27
N ILE A 161 10.82 13.60 27.05
CA ILE A 161 12.02 14.02 26.32
C ILE A 161 12.17 15.55 26.25
N GLY A 162 11.40 16.29 27.05
CA GLY A 162 11.48 17.75 27.17
C GLY A 162 10.68 18.53 26.13
N GLU A 163 9.65 17.92 25.53
CA GLU A 163 8.78 18.55 24.51
C GLU A 163 7.30 18.61 24.96
N GLY A 164 7.01 18.45 26.25
CA GLY A 164 5.65 18.54 26.80
C GLY A 164 4.79 17.29 26.64
N GLU A 165 5.18 16.36 25.76
CA GLU A 165 4.57 15.04 25.61
C GLU A 165 5.60 13.92 25.79
N ARG A 166 5.20 12.84 26.47
CA ARG A 166 6.01 11.61 26.57
C ARG A 166 6.26 11.03 25.17
N SER A 167 7.41 10.38 25.01
CA SER A 167 7.63 9.52 23.86
C SER A 167 6.61 8.39 23.83
N ARG A 168 6.33 7.87 22.65
CA ARG A 168 5.60 6.62 22.51
C ARG A 168 6.39 5.46 23.14
N PRO A 169 5.72 4.35 23.48
CA PRO A 169 6.39 3.12 23.89
C PRO A 169 7.47 2.70 22.90
N ALA A 170 8.57 2.15 23.43
CA ALA A 170 9.72 1.71 22.64
C ALA A 170 10.09 0.27 22.96
N LYS A 171 10.78 -0.41 22.03
CA LYS A 171 11.38 -1.72 22.31
C LYS A 171 12.84 -1.51 22.65
N LEU A 172 13.29 -2.13 23.74
CA LEU A 172 14.66 -2.01 24.22
C LEU A 172 15.21 -3.40 24.56
N ARG A 173 16.38 -3.72 24.00
CA ARG A 173 17.15 -4.94 24.30
C ARG A 173 18.62 -4.59 24.47
N GLU A 174 19.33 -5.34 25.29
CA GLU A 174 20.80 -5.25 25.37
C GLU A 174 21.42 -5.74 24.05
N ALA A 175 22.58 -5.19 23.72
CA ALA A 175 23.34 -5.54 22.53
C ALA A 175 24.80 -5.82 22.91
N GLU A 176 25.46 -6.67 22.13
CA GLU A 176 26.91 -6.81 22.19
C GLU A 176 27.57 -5.51 21.75
N ARG A 177 28.66 -5.15 22.43
CA ARG A 177 29.43 -3.96 22.10
C ARG A 177 30.26 -4.22 20.85
N LEU A 178 30.26 -3.27 19.93
CA LEU A 178 31.20 -3.27 18.81
C LEU A 178 32.64 -3.11 19.32
N GLU A 179 33.58 -3.83 18.72
CA GLU A 179 35.01 -3.69 19.01
C GLU A 179 35.52 -2.31 18.54
N ARG A 180 35.48 -1.33 19.45
CA ARG A 180 35.94 0.05 19.26
C ARG A 180 36.64 0.56 20.51
N CYS A 181 37.38 1.66 20.40
CA CYS A 181 37.99 2.34 21.55
C CYS A 181 36.92 2.99 22.44
N ALA A 182 36.19 2.18 23.21
CA ALA A 182 35.16 2.59 24.15
C ALA A 182 35.58 2.21 25.58
N PRO A 183 35.24 3.02 26.61
CA PRO A 183 35.53 2.69 28.00
C PRO A 183 34.90 1.35 28.40
N ASP A 184 35.55 0.61 29.30
CA ASP A 184 35.03 -0.65 29.84
C ASP A 184 33.66 -0.49 30.50
N SER A 185 33.37 0.69 31.06
CA SER A 185 32.09 1.01 31.69
C SER A 185 30.92 1.16 30.72
N SER A 186 31.16 1.26 29.41
CA SER A 186 30.11 1.50 28.42
C SER A 186 29.19 0.29 28.21
N ALA A 187 27.95 0.56 27.81
CA ALA A 187 26.93 -0.45 27.52
C ALA A 187 26.23 -0.15 26.19
N ALA A 188 25.78 -1.21 25.51
CA ALA A 188 25.14 -1.14 24.20
C ALA A 188 23.71 -1.70 24.21
N TYR A 189 22.84 -1.10 23.39
CA TYR A 189 21.43 -1.42 23.32
C TYR A 189 20.91 -1.35 21.88
N LEU A 190 19.91 -2.18 21.59
CA LEU A 190 19.00 -2.01 20.46
C LEU A 190 17.73 -1.31 20.93
N LEU A 191 17.51 -0.09 20.45
CA LEU A 191 16.33 0.72 20.73
C LEU A 191 15.50 0.88 19.46
N THR A 192 14.26 0.37 19.46
CA THR A 192 13.30 0.54 18.36
C THR A 192 12.23 1.55 18.75
N ILE A 193 12.06 2.59 17.92
CA ILE A 193 11.04 3.65 18.07
C ILE A 193 10.15 3.72 16.83
N THR A 194 8.91 4.16 16.99
CA THR A 194 7.92 4.30 15.90
C THR A 194 7.67 5.76 15.50
N GLU A 195 8.42 6.70 16.06
CA GLU A 195 8.35 8.14 15.80
C GLU A 195 9.74 8.69 15.48
N GLY A 196 9.88 10.00 15.38
CA GLY A 196 11.13 10.65 14.97
C GLY A 196 11.22 12.10 15.44
N LYS A 197 11.08 12.32 16.75
CA LYS A 197 11.24 13.65 17.38
C LYS A 197 12.71 14.10 17.35
N TYR A 198 12.96 15.40 17.54
CA TYR A 198 14.30 15.97 17.45
C TYR A 198 15.24 15.35 18.50
N HIS A 199 16.37 14.78 18.07
CA HIS A 199 17.35 14.09 18.92
C HIS A 199 16.73 13.04 19.87
N GLN A 200 15.63 12.41 19.46
CA GLN A 200 14.78 11.61 20.34
C GLN A 200 15.56 10.54 21.13
N VAL A 201 16.34 9.69 20.46
CA VAL A 201 17.09 8.62 21.13
C VAL A 201 18.05 9.16 22.19
N LYS A 202 18.75 10.26 21.89
CA LYS A 202 19.69 10.88 22.84
C LYS A 202 18.97 11.45 24.05
N ARG A 203 17.83 12.11 23.83
CA ARG A 203 17.00 12.67 24.91
C ARG A 203 16.33 11.58 25.75
N MET A 204 15.91 10.47 25.13
CA MET A 204 15.40 9.30 25.85
C MET A 204 16.46 8.74 26.79
N MET A 205 17.68 8.47 26.32
CA MET A 205 18.75 7.98 27.19
C MET A 205 19.13 9.00 28.28
N GLN A 206 19.13 10.30 27.95
CA GLN A 206 19.41 11.37 28.93
C GLN A 206 18.37 11.41 30.06
N SER A 207 17.09 11.15 29.76
CA SER A 207 16.00 11.12 30.75
C SER A 207 16.15 10.03 31.83
N VAL A 208 16.99 9.03 31.54
CA VAL A 208 17.38 7.94 32.45
C VAL A 208 18.85 8.05 32.89
N GLY A 209 19.41 9.27 32.82
CA GLY A 209 20.74 9.57 33.36
C GLY A 209 21.91 9.01 32.56
N ARG A 210 21.70 8.59 31.30
CA ARG A 210 22.76 8.07 30.42
C ARG A 210 23.02 8.96 29.23
N ARG A 211 24.29 9.11 28.87
CA ARG A 211 24.71 9.85 27.68
C ARG A 211 24.99 8.88 26.55
N VAL A 212 24.45 9.17 25.37
CA VAL A 212 24.78 8.43 24.15
C VAL A 212 26.19 8.80 23.70
N THR A 213 27.08 7.82 23.61
CA THR A 213 28.47 7.97 23.13
C THR A 213 28.60 7.59 21.66
N TYR A 214 27.73 6.70 21.17
CA TYR A 214 27.65 6.34 19.76
C TYR A 214 26.22 5.96 19.39
N LEU A 215 25.80 6.37 18.19
CA LEU A 215 24.45 6.12 17.68
C LEU A 215 24.51 5.73 16.21
N ARG A 216 23.92 4.58 15.89
CA ARG A 216 23.80 4.08 14.52
C ARG A 216 22.38 3.58 14.27
N ARG A 217 21.70 4.09 13.24
CA ARG A 217 20.44 3.49 12.80
C ARG A 217 20.74 2.24 11.99
N ILE A 218 20.24 1.09 12.42
CA ILE A 218 20.50 -0.19 11.76
C ILE A 218 19.34 -0.63 10.87
N SER A 219 18.10 -0.22 11.17
CA SER A 219 16.94 -0.51 10.33
C SER A 219 15.89 0.61 10.33
N MET A 220 15.09 0.66 9.26
CA MET A 220 13.92 1.53 9.11
C MET A 220 12.84 0.82 8.28
N GLY A 221 11.72 0.52 8.92
CA GLY A 221 10.68 -0.33 8.34
C GLY A 221 11.28 -1.69 7.93
N PRO A 222 11.06 -2.16 6.70
CA PRO A 222 11.60 -3.43 6.25
C PRO A 222 13.08 -3.36 5.84
N LEU A 223 13.66 -2.16 5.71
CA LEU A 223 15.05 -1.99 5.30
C LEU A 223 15.98 -2.17 6.50
N SER A 224 17.04 -2.95 6.30
CA SER A 224 18.12 -3.12 7.28
C SER A 224 19.47 -2.87 6.63
N LEU A 225 20.46 -2.41 7.41
CA LEU A 225 21.83 -2.35 6.95
C LEU A 225 22.37 -3.76 6.77
N ASP A 226 22.91 -4.00 5.59
CA ASP A 226 23.75 -5.15 5.33
C ASP A 226 25.10 -4.97 6.06
N GLU A 227 25.62 -6.04 6.64
CA GLU A 227 26.96 -6.08 7.24
C GLU A 227 28.06 -5.79 6.21
N SER A 228 27.81 -6.13 4.94
CA SER A 228 28.73 -5.89 3.83
C SER A 228 28.81 -4.43 3.39
N LEU A 229 27.82 -3.59 3.75
CA LEU A 229 27.79 -2.18 3.36
C LEU A 229 28.56 -1.32 4.35
N GLY A 230 29.81 -1.00 4.03
CA GLY A 230 30.71 -0.23 4.87
C GLY A 230 30.24 1.20 5.16
N THR A 231 30.76 1.81 6.24
CA THR A 231 30.42 3.20 6.58
C THR A 231 30.85 4.16 5.46
N GLY A 232 29.91 4.98 4.98
CA GLY A 232 30.11 5.87 3.84
C GLY A 232 29.77 5.25 2.48
N GLU A 233 29.50 3.95 2.42
CA GLU A 233 29.08 3.27 1.20
C GLU A 233 27.57 3.34 1.01
N PHE A 234 27.16 3.28 -0.25
CA PHE A 234 25.77 3.23 -0.64
C PHE A 234 25.59 2.27 -1.81
N ARG A 235 24.38 1.75 -1.94
CA ARG A 235 23.98 0.90 -3.06
C ARG A 235 22.57 1.25 -3.50
N PRO A 236 22.19 0.96 -4.76
CA PRO A 236 20.79 0.91 -5.14
C PRO A 236 20.01 -0.06 -4.25
N LEU A 237 18.72 0.20 -4.05
CA LEU A 237 17.84 -0.81 -3.46
C LEU A 237 17.74 -2.03 -4.38
N THR A 238 17.74 -3.22 -3.78
CA THR A 238 17.53 -4.47 -4.51
C THR A 238 16.04 -4.64 -4.84
N GLN A 239 15.72 -5.60 -5.72
CA GLN A 239 14.31 -5.93 -6.00
C GLN A 239 13.59 -6.44 -4.74
N GLU A 240 14.31 -7.10 -3.83
CA GLU A 240 13.77 -7.55 -2.55
C GLU A 240 13.47 -6.37 -1.62
N ASP A 241 14.39 -5.40 -1.51
CA ASP A 241 14.16 -4.16 -0.77
C ASP A 241 12.90 -3.45 -1.28
N LEU A 242 12.80 -3.28 -2.60
CA LEU A 242 11.65 -2.63 -3.24
C LEU A 242 10.36 -3.40 -3.02
N SER A 243 10.41 -4.73 -3.10
CA SER A 243 9.25 -5.58 -2.82
C SER A 243 8.83 -5.45 -1.36
N SER A 244 9.77 -5.42 -0.42
CA SER A 244 9.48 -5.25 1.00
C SER A 244 8.88 -3.87 1.33
N LEU A 245 9.33 -2.82 0.63
CA LEU A 245 8.79 -1.46 0.73
C LEU A 245 7.44 -1.32 0.03
N ALA A 246 7.18 -2.07 -1.04
CA ALA A 246 5.87 -2.18 -1.68
C ALA A 246 4.87 -2.92 -0.78
N VAL A 247 5.36 -3.89 0.00
CA VAL A 247 4.60 -4.69 0.97
C VAL A 247 4.37 -3.93 2.29
N LEU A 248 4.65 -2.62 2.34
CA LEU A 248 4.06 -1.69 3.32
C LEU A 248 2.55 -1.52 3.07
N THR A 249 1.83 -2.64 2.97
CA THR A 249 0.40 -2.72 3.28
C THR A 249 0.21 -2.13 4.67
N PRO A 250 -0.85 -1.36 4.93
CA PRO A 250 -1.15 -0.87 6.26
C PRO A 250 -1.14 -2.00 7.29
N ASP A 251 -1.01 -1.62 8.56
CA ASP A 251 -1.37 -2.39 9.77
C ASP A 251 -2.67 -3.23 9.62
N MET A 252 -3.51 -2.93 8.62
CA MET A 252 -4.75 -3.61 8.29
C MET A 252 -4.66 -5.13 8.18
N LEU A 253 -3.57 -5.70 7.65
CA LEU A 253 -3.42 -7.16 7.53
C LEU A 253 -2.76 -7.81 8.76
N ALA A 254 -2.28 -7.02 9.73
CA ALA A 254 -1.71 -7.56 10.95
C ALA A 254 -2.78 -8.32 11.74
N GLY A 255 -2.47 -9.55 12.16
CA GLY A 255 -3.37 -10.42 12.90
C GLY A 255 -4.55 -11.02 12.10
N VAL A 256 -4.69 -10.67 10.81
CA VAL A 256 -5.74 -11.22 9.92
C VAL A 256 -5.41 -12.67 9.55
N GLU A 257 -6.42 -13.54 9.57
CA GLU A 257 -6.35 -14.93 9.08
C GLU A 257 -7.12 -15.13 7.77
N ALA A 258 -8.17 -14.34 7.55
CA ALA A 258 -9.03 -14.43 6.39
C ALA A 258 -9.44 -13.06 5.86
N VAL A 259 -9.51 -12.95 4.54
CA VAL A 259 -10.04 -11.78 3.84
C VAL A 259 -11.29 -12.20 3.08
N ILE A 260 -12.39 -11.49 3.31
CA ILE A 260 -13.68 -11.76 2.70
C ILE A 260 -14.05 -10.55 1.83
N PHE A 261 -14.31 -10.78 0.56
CA PHE A 261 -14.68 -9.73 -0.37
C PHE A 261 -16.19 -9.79 -0.62
N ASP A 262 -16.87 -8.64 -0.57
CA ASP A 262 -18.02 -8.49 -1.45
C ASP A 262 -17.56 -8.52 -2.92
N LEU A 263 -18.46 -8.87 -3.83
CA LEU A 263 -18.15 -9.01 -5.25
C LEU A 263 -18.40 -7.71 -6.03
N ASP A 264 -19.65 -7.27 -6.09
CA ASP A 264 -20.13 -6.29 -7.06
C ASP A 264 -19.90 -4.88 -6.52
N GLY A 265 -19.15 -4.05 -7.23
CA GLY A 265 -18.75 -2.74 -6.69
C GLY A 265 -17.64 -2.85 -5.63
N THR A 266 -17.18 -4.06 -5.28
CA THR A 266 -16.08 -4.24 -4.33
C THR A 266 -14.87 -4.91 -4.96
N LEU A 267 -15.02 -6.11 -5.52
CA LEU A 267 -13.92 -6.86 -6.14
C LEU A 267 -13.90 -6.67 -7.66
N VAL A 268 -15.08 -6.60 -8.26
CA VAL A 268 -15.28 -6.36 -9.70
C VAL A 268 -16.00 -5.04 -9.95
N ASP A 269 -15.70 -4.40 -11.06
CA ASP A 269 -16.36 -3.20 -11.54
C ASP A 269 -17.59 -3.58 -12.39
N SER A 270 -18.71 -3.84 -11.71
CA SER A 270 -19.93 -4.41 -12.29
C SER A 270 -21.21 -3.60 -12.02
N MET A 271 -21.18 -2.59 -11.14
CA MET A 271 -22.41 -1.89 -10.72
C MET A 271 -23.10 -1.14 -11.87
N TRP A 272 -22.34 -0.72 -12.89
CA TRP A 272 -22.87 -0.10 -14.12
C TRP A 272 -23.79 -1.01 -14.95
N VAL A 273 -23.78 -2.33 -14.69
CA VAL A 273 -24.59 -3.31 -15.43
C VAL A 273 -26.07 -3.21 -15.05
N TRP A 274 -26.37 -2.99 -13.77
CA TRP A 274 -27.70 -3.20 -13.20
C TRP A 274 -28.77 -2.19 -13.63
N PRO A 275 -28.50 -0.86 -13.68
CA PRO A 275 -29.54 0.09 -14.06
C PRO A 275 -30.10 -0.16 -15.47
N GLY A 276 -29.26 -0.63 -16.39
CA GLY A 276 -29.69 -1.01 -17.74
C GLY A 276 -30.58 -2.26 -17.74
N ILE A 277 -30.24 -3.25 -16.91
CA ILE A 277 -31.03 -4.48 -16.76
C ILE A 277 -32.38 -4.18 -16.14
N ASP A 278 -32.43 -3.34 -15.10
CA ASP A 278 -33.69 -3.00 -14.43
C ASP A 278 -34.65 -2.27 -15.39
N VAL A 279 -34.13 -1.30 -16.14
CA VAL A 279 -34.90 -0.56 -17.16
C VAL A 279 -35.38 -1.50 -18.27
N GLU A 280 -34.51 -2.34 -18.81
CA GLU A 280 -34.88 -3.27 -19.88
C GLU A 280 -35.88 -4.32 -19.40
N TYR A 281 -35.70 -4.85 -18.19
CA TYR A 281 -36.59 -5.84 -17.59
C TYR A 281 -37.99 -5.25 -17.36
N LEU A 282 -38.09 -4.10 -16.71
CA LEU A 282 -39.37 -3.44 -16.41
C LEU A 282 -40.10 -2.93 -17.66
N LYS A 283 -39.35 -2.52 -18.69
CA LYS A 283 -39.92 -2.12 -19.99
C LYS A 283 -40.74 -3.24 -20.64
N ARG A 284 -40.40 -4.52 -20.39
CA ARG A 284 -41.19 -5.67 -20.88
C ARG A 284 -42.61 -5.70 -20.32
N PHE A 285 -42.84 -5.04 -19.19
CA PHE A 285 -44.14 -4.92 -18.53
C PHE A 285 -44.77 -3.53 -18.70
N GLY A 286 -44.16 -2.66 -19.52
CA GLY A 286 -44.62 -1.27 -19.71
C GLY A 286 -44.38 -0.37 -18.50
N ILE A 287 -43.46 -0.75 -17.61
CA ILE A 287 -43.18 -0.03 -16.36
C ILE A 287 -41.95 0.86 -16.57
N THR A 288 -42.05 2.11 -16.13
CA THR A 288 -40.93 3.06 -16.15
C THR A 288 -40.27 3.08 -14.77
N LEU A 289 -38.94 2.99 -14.75
CA LEU A 289 -38.15 2.97 -13.53
C LEU A 289 -38.22 4.34 -12.81
N ASP A 290 -38.40 4.33 -11.50
CA ASP A 290 -38.22 5.52 -10.68
C ASP A 290 -36.75 5.67 -10.23
N GLU A 291 -36.35 6.89 -9.86
CA GLU A 291 -34.98 7.19 -9.43
C GLU A 291 -34.63 6.59 -8.05
N ARG A 292 -35.58 6.00 -7.31
CA ARG A 292 -35.39 5.54 -5.93
C ARG A 292 -35.08 4.05 -5.81
N LEU A 293 -35.33 3.27 -6.86
CA LEU A 293 -35.22 1.82 -6.85
C LEU A 293 -33.88 1.31 -6.30
N GLN A 294 -32.77 1.91 -6.74
CA GLN A 294 -31.43 1.45 -6.35
C GLN A 294 -31.25 1.48 -4.82
N GLY A 295 -31.61 2.57 -4.16
CA GLY A 295 -31.51 2.68 -2.70
C GLY A 295 -32.50 1.80 -1.94
N ASP A 296 -33.65 1.46 -2.54
CA ASP A 296 -34.65 0.58 -1.91
C ASP A 296 -34.18 -0.89 -1.87
N VAL A 297 -33.31 -1.31 -2.79
CA VAL A 297 -32.86 -2.71 -2.92
C VAL A 297 -31.41 -2.94 -2.46
N ASP A 298 -30.70 -1.88 -2.06
CA ASP A 298 -29.33 -1.97 -1.58
C ASP A 298 -29.18 -2.95 -0.40
N GLY A 299 -28.27 -3.91 -0.55
CA GLY A 299 -27.98 -4.93 0.47
C GLY A 299 -28.92 -6.16 0.46
N MET A 300 -30.07 -6.10 -0.21
CA MET A 300 -30.94 -7.26 -0.40
C MET A 300 -30.21 -8.36 -1.20
N SER A 301 -30.52 -9.61 -0.90
CA SER A 301 -30.10 -10.75 -1.73
C SER A 301 -30.83 -10.75 -3.07
N PHE A 302 -30.27 -11.47 -4.05
CA PHE A 302 -30.86 -11.61 -5.39
C PHE A 302 -32.33 -12.07 -5.36
N THR A 303 -32.66 -12.97 -4.42
CA THR A 303 -34.03 -13.45 -4.20
C THR A 303 -34.92 -12.40 -3.54
N GLU A 304 -34.42 -11.68 -2.52
CA GLU A 304 -35.17 -10.59 -1.88
C GLU A 304 -35.47 -9.47 -2.88
N THR A 305 -34.52 -9.12 -3.75
CA THR A 305 -34.72 -8.15 -4.83
C THR A 305 -35.77 -8.63 -5.83
N ALA A 306 -35.76 -9.91 -6.21
CA ALA A 306 -36.77 -10.46 -7.12
C ALA A 306 -38.18 -10.47 -6.49
N VAL A 307 -38.30 -10.78 -5.20
CA VAL A 307 -39.56 -10.67 -4.43
C VAL A 307 -40.02 -9.22 -4.41
N TYR A 308 -39.11 -8.29 -4.12
CA TYR A 308 -39.40 -6.85 -4.10
C TYR A 308 -39.93 -6.35 -5.44
N PHE A 309 -39.28 -6.71 -6.56
CA PHE A 309 -39.75 -6.34 -7.90
C PHE A 309 -41.13 -6.90 -8.18
N LYS A 310 -41.37 -8.18 -7.83
CA LYS A 310 -42.67 -8.83 -8.02
C LYS A 310 -43.78 -8.10 -7.29
N GLU A 311 -43.56 -7.75 -6.02
CA GLU A 311 -44.56 -7.11 -5.17
C GLU A 311 -44.77 -5.64 -5.52
N ARG A 312 -43.68 -4.87 -5.67
CA ARG A 312 -43.74 -3.43 -5.94
C ARG A 312 -44.34 -3.11 -7.30
N PHE A 313 -43.95 -3.86 -8.33
CA PHE A 313 -44.31 -3.57 -9.72
C PHE A 313 -45.43 -4.47 -10.25
N GLY A 314 -45.92 -5.41 -9.45
CA GLY A 314 -47.00 -6.33 -9.85
C GLY A 314 -46.58 -7.28 -10.98
N ILE A 315 -45.32 -7.73 -10.97
CA ILE A 315 -44.76 -8.53 -12.07
C ILE A 315 -45.39 -9.93 -12.08
N PRO A 316 -45.94 -10.40 -13.22
CA PRO A 316 -46.59 -11.70 -13.30
C PRO A 316 -45.60 -12.87 -13.20
N ASP A 317 -44.37 -12.69 -13.67
CA ASP A 317 -43.29 -13.68 -13.61
C ASP A 317 -43.10 -14.20 -12.15
N SER A 318 -42.85 -15.49 -12.00
CA SER A 318 -42.39 -16.07 -10.73
C SER A 318 -41.02 -15.52 -10.34
N VAL A 319 -40.68 -15.61 -9.05
CA VAL A 319 -39.37 -15.15 -8.54
C VAL A 319 -38.23 -15.82 -9.29
N GLU A 320 -38.36 -17.12 -9.59
CA GLU A 320 -37.39 -17.90 -10.35
C GLU A 320 -37.26 -17.40 -11.80
N GLN A 321 -38.37 -17.01 -12.44
CA GLN A 321 -38.35 -16.46 -13.81
C GLN A 321 -37.71 -15.06 -13.87
N ILE A 322 -37.95 -14.23 -12.86
CA ILE A 322 -37.31 -12.92 -12.71
C ILE A 322 -35.79 -13.13 -12.63
N MET A 323 -35.35 -13.94 -11.66
CA MET A 323 -33.93 -14.25 -11.42
C MET A 323 -33.24 -14.85 -12.66
N GLU A 324 -33.87 -15.81 -13.35
CA GLU A 324 -33.28 -16.42 -14.54
C GLU A 324 -33.19 -15.43 -15.71
N THR A 325 -34.15 -14.50 -15.84
CA THR A 325 -34.07 -13.47 -16.87
C THR A 325 -32.92 -12.50 -16.56
N TRP A 326 -32.79 -12.01 -15.32
CA TRP A 326 -31.68 -11.15 -14.92
C TRP A 326 -30.33 -11.82 -15.13
N ASN A 327 -30.18 -13.09 -14.76
CA ASN A 327 -28.97 -13.86 -15.02
C ASN A 327 -28.62 -13.84 -16.52
N ARG A 328 -29.57 -14.17 -17.39
CA ARG A 328 -29.35 -14.16 -18.85
C ARG A 328 -29.00 -12.78 -19.40
N MET A 329 -29.60 -11.71 -18.86
CA MET A 329 -29.33 -10.34 -19.29
C MET A 329 -27.94 -9.85 -18.84
N ALA A 330 -27.48 -10.30 -17.67
CA ALA A 330 -26.19 -9.91 -17.10
C ALA A 330 -25.02 -10.79 -17.58
N GLU A 331 -25.27 -12.05 -17.94
CA GLU A 331 -24.24 -13.07 -18.15
C GLU A 331 -23.17 -12.67 -19.17
N GLU A 332 -23.57 -12.14 -20.34
CA GLU A 332 -22.62 -11.71 -21.37
C GLU A 332 -21.68 -10.62 -20.84
N LYS A 333 -22.23 -9.62 -20.14
CA LYS A 333 -21.45 -8.53 -19.55
C LYS A 333 -20.53 -9.04 -18.45
N TYR A 334 -21.00 -9.91 -17.56
CA TYR A 334 -20.17 -10.46 -16.47
C TYR A 334 -19.03 -11.34 -16.97
N LEU A 335 -19.24 -12.11 -18.04
CA LEU A 335 -18.23 -13.01 -18.58
C LEU A 335 -17.19 -12.31 -19.46
N HIS A 336 -17.55 -11.18 -20.09
CA HIS A 336 -16.73 -10.59 -21.15
C HIS A 336 -16.39 -9.10 -20.98
N GLU A 337 -17.17 -8.34 -20.23
CA GLU A 337 -16.98 -6.88 -20.08
C GLU A 337 -16.59 -6.46 -18.66
N VAL A 338 -17.11 -7.16 -17.63
CA VAL A 338 -16.78 -6.89 -16.23
C VAL A 338 -15.33 -7.27 -15.94
N SER A 339 -14.61 -6.34 -15.34
CA SER A 339 -13.20 -6.50 -14.96
C SER A 339 -13.01 -6.38 -13.45
N LEU A 340 -11.87 -6.86 -12.96
CA LEU A 340 -11.48 -6.63 -11.57
C LEU A 340 -11.25 -5.14 -11.32
N LYS A 341 -11.61 -4.67 -10.13
CA LYS A 341 -11.25 -3.32 -9.70
C LYS A 341 -9.73 -3.12 -9.74
N LYS A 342 -9.32 -1.89 -10.01
CA LYS A 342 -7.90 -1.53 -10.15
C LYS A 342 -7.10 -1.98 -8.92
N GLY A 343 -6.07 -2.78 -9.17
CA GLY A 343 -5.20 -3.35 -8.14
C GLY A 343 -5.72 -4.61 -7.44
N ALA A 344 -6.99 -5.01 -7.60
CA ALA A 344 -7.57 -6.12 -6.84
C ALA A 344 -6.80 -7.44 -7.05
N ARG A 345 -6.41 -7.74 -8.30
CA ARG A 345 -5.61 -8.94 -8.63
C ARG A 345 -4.31 -9.00 -7.84
N ALA A 346 -3.53 -7.92 -7.85
CA ALA A 346 -2.26 -7.88 -7.14
C ALA A 346 -2.46 -7.93 -5.61
N PHE A 347 -3.58 -7.41 -5.08
CA PHE A 347 -3.89 -7.53 -3.65
C PHE A 347 -4.26 -8.96 -3.25
N ILE A 348 -5.01 -9.68 -4.09
CA ILE A 348 -5.25 -11.12 -3.92
C ILE A 348 -3.93 -11.87 -3.88
N GLU A 349 -3.01 -11.61 -4.80
CA GLU A 349 -1.68 -12.25 -4.82
C GLU A 349 -0.88 -11.98 -3.53
N VAL A 350 -0.97 -10.77 -2.97
CA VAL A 350 -0.36 -10.44 -1.66
C VAL A 350 -0.98 -11.29 -0.55
N CYS A 351 -2.30 -11.42 -0.52
CA CYS A 351 -2.99 -12.23 0.48
C CYS A 351 -2.60 -13.72 0.38
N LEU A 352 -2.52 -14.26 -0.84
CA LEU A 352 -2.09 -15.64 -1.09
C LEU A 352 -0.63 -15.87 -0.66
N LYS A 353 0.28 -14.95 -0.98
CA LYS A 353 1.69 -15.02 -0.52
C LYS A 353 1.80 -15.02 1.00
N ARG A 354 0.89 -14.33 1.69
CA ARG A 354 0.79 -14.32 3.17
C ARG A 354 0.01 -15.51 3.74
N LYS A 355 -0.43 -16.45 2.90
CA LYS A 355 -1.21 -17.63 3.28
C LYS A 355 -2.53 -17.28 3.98
N LEU A 356 -3.12 -16.13 3.64
CA LEU A 356 -4.44 -15.75 4.13
C LEU A 356 -5.51 -16.56 3.37
N LYS A 357 -6.58 -16.92 4.07
CA LYS A 357 -7.73 -17.58 3.46
C LYS A 357 -8.62 -16.54 2.79
N LEU A 358 -9.06 -16.81 1.56
CA LEU A 358 -9.87 -15.86 0.79
C LEU A 358 -11.27 -16.41 0.57
N GLY A 359 -12.28 -15.56 0.76
CA GLY A 359 -13.68 -15.88 0.45
C GLY A 359 -14.41 -14.74 -0.21
N ILE A 360 -15.52 -15.06 -0.89
CA ILE A 360 -16.46 -14.09 -1.46
C ILE A 360 -17.81 -14.24 -0.77
N ALA A 361 -18.43 -13.11 -0.42
CA ALA A 361 -19.73 -13.00 0.19
C ALA A 361 -20.55 -11.92 -0.55
N THR A 362 -21.41 -12.33 -1.47
CA THR A 362 -22.15 -11.43 -2.38
C THR A 362 -23.66 -11.56 -2.24
N SER A 363 -24.40 -10.49 -2.48
CA SER A 363 -25.87 -10.55 -2.64
C SER A 363 -26.31 -11.13 -3.99
N ASN A 364 -25.39 -11.23 -4.96
CA ASN A 364 -25.67 -11.65 -6.33
C ASN A 364 -25.82 -13.17 -6.49
N SER A 365 -26.22 -13.61 -7.68
CA SER A 365 -26.43 -15.03 -7.98
C SER A 365 -25.11 -15.81 -8.07
N ARG A 366 -25.16 -17.10 -7.71
CA ARG A 366 -23.99 -17.99 -7.79
C ARG A 366 -23.47 -18.10 -9.23
N ARG A 367 -24.38 -18.11 -10.21
CA ARG A 367 -24.05 -18.21 -11.64
C ARG A 367 -23.18 -17.04 -12.10
N LEU A 368 -23.55 -15.80 -11.74
CA LEU A 368 -22.78 -14.61 -12.11
C LEU A 368 -21.47 -14.52 -11.32
N ALA A 369 -21.52 -14.82 -10.02
CA ALA A 369 -20.35 -14.78 -9.14
C ALA A 369 -19.25 -15.77 -9.57
N GLU A 370 -19.60 -17.04 -9.77
CA GLU A 370 -18.65 -18.05 -10.24
C GLU A 370 -18.21 -17.78 -11.68
N GLY A 371 -19.12 -17.30 -12.53
CA GLY A 371 -18.85 -16.93 -13.92
C GLY A 371 -17.76 -15.87 -14.04
N VAL A 372 -17.90 -14.72 -13.37
CA VAL A 372 -16.93 -13.63 -13.45
C VAL A 372 -15.59 -14.01 -12.83
N ILE A 373 -15.59 -14.72 -11.69
CA ILE A 373 -14.35 -15.16 -11.04
C ILE A 373 -13.59 -16.17 -11.91
N GLY A 374 -14.32 -17.07 -12.58
CA GLY A 374 -13.76 -17.99 -13.56
C GLY A 374 -13.19 -17.27 -14.78
N ALA A 375 -13.91 -16.30 -15.34
CA ALA A 375 -13.45 -15.49 -16.47
C ALA A 375 -12.17 -14.68 -16.13
N GLN A 376 -12.03 -14.29 -14.86
CA GLN A 376 -10.84 -13.62 -14.34
C GLN A 376 -9.71 -14.61 -13.96
N GLY A 377 -9.90 -15.92 -14.10
CA GLY A 377 -8.89 -16.93 -13.77
C GLY A 377 -8.53 -16.96 -12.28
N LEU A 378 -9.51 -16.70 -11.40
CA LEU A 378 -9.31 -16.59 -9.96
C LEU A 378 -10.03 -17.68 -9.15
N SER A 379 -10.65 -18.68 -9.80
CA SER A 379 -11.42 -19.72 -9.10
C SER A 379 -10.64 -20.46 -8.01
N GLU A 380 -9.35 -20.71 -8.24
CA GLU A 380 -8.47 -21.39 -7.28
C GLU A 380 -8.00 -20.49 -6.13
N ALA A 381 -8.15 -19.16 -6.26
CA ALA A 381 -7.73 -18.22 -5.22
C ALA A 381 -8.68 -18.21 -4.01
N PHE A 382 -9.95 -18.53 -4.21
CA PHE A 382 -10.99 -18.44 -3.18
C PHE A 382 -11.38 -19.80 -2.63
N SER A 383 -11.33 -19.94 -1.30
CA SER A 383 -11.74 -21.17 -0.61
C SER A 383 -13.26 -21.33 -0.50
N CYS A 384 -14.01 -20.24 -0.65
CA CYS A 384 -15.47 -20.28 -0.71
C CYS A 384 -16.06 -19.06 -1.45
N ILE A 385 -17.19 -19.29 -2.12
CA ILE A 385 -18.08 -18.26 -2.67
C ILE A 385 -19.47 -18.52 -2.09
N LEU A 386 -20.01 -17.54 -1.35
CA LEU A 386 -21.33 -17.58 -0.72
C LEU A 386 -22.20 -16.47 -1.30
N THR A 387 -23.47 -16.80 -1.50
CA THR A 387 -24.49 -15.83 -1.94
C THR A 387 -25.46 -15.49 -0.82
N GLY A 388 -26.09 -14.31 -0.89
CA GLY A 388 -27.12 -13.88 0.06
C GLY A 388 -28.31 -14.85 0.12
N CYS A 389 -28.57 -15.59 -0.96
CA CYS A 389 -29.63 -16.61 -1.03
C CYS A 389 -29.35 -17.85 -0.16
N GLU A 390 -28.11 -18.05 0.29
CA GLU A 390 -27.71 -19.20 1.10
C GLU A 390 -27.75 -18.94 2.61
N VAL A 391 -28.14 -17.73 3.01
CA VAL A 391 -28.20 -17.29 4.40
C VAL A 391 -29.57 -16.77 4.77
N GLY A 392 -29.84 -16.65 6.08
CA GLY A 392 -31.17 -16.36 6.58
C GLY A 392 -31.70 -14.97 6.22
N LYS A 393 -30.83 -13.96 6.18
CA LYS A 393 -31.16 -12.56 5.86
C LYS A 393 -30.05 -11.92 5.05
N GLY A 394 -30.42 -11.08 4.08
CA GLY A 394 -29.49 -10.20 3.37
C GLY A 394 -28.84 -9.15 4.27
N LYS A 395 -27.89 -8.39 3.70
CA LYS A 395 -27.25 -7.26 4.39
C LYS A 395 -28.34 -6.22 4.72
N PRO A 396 -28.31 -5.56 5.88
CA PRO A 396 -27.20 -5.40 6.81
C PRO A 396 -27.08 -6.48 7.90
N ALA A 397 -27.81 -7.60 7.79
CA ALA A 397 -27.62 -8.70 8.73
C ALA A 397 -26.21 -9.33 8.58
N PRO A 398 -25.57 -9.78 9.68
CA PRO A 398 -24.19 -10.28 9.65
C PRO A 398 -24.05 -11.69 9.05
N ASP A 399 -25.18 -12.35 8.74
CA ASP A 399 -25.29 -13.77 8.43
C ASP A 399 -24.34 -14.23 7.33
N ILE A 400 -24.22 -13.47 6.23
CA ILE A 400 -23.35 -13.84 5.09
C ILE A 400 -21.86 -13.84 5.47
N TYR A 401 -21.42 -12.84 6.24
CA TYR A 401 -20.02 -12.75 6.68
C TYR A 401 -19.71 -13.79 7.76
N LEU A 402 -20.62 -14.03 8.70
CA LEU A 402 -20.47 -15.10 9.69
C LEU A 402 -20.40 -16.48 9.04
N ALA A 403 -21.20 -16.73 8.01
CA ALA A 403 -21.15 -17.95 7.22
C ALA A 403 -19.81 -18.09 6.47
N ALA A 404 -19.32 -17.00 5.85
CA ALA A 404 -18.02 -16.98 5.17
C ALA A 404 -16.85 -17.28 6.13
N ALA A 405 -16.78 -16.62 7.28
CA ALA A 405 -15.75 -16.87 8.28
C ALA A 405 -15.78 -18.33 8.78
N ARG A 406 -16.98 -18.88 9.01
CA ARG A 406 -17.15 -20.29 9.39
C ARG A 406 -16.63 -21.24 8.31
N ARG A 407 -16.94 -20.97 7.04
CA ARG A 407 -16.48 -21.80 5.91
C ARG A 407 -14.98 -21.75 5.72
N LEU A 408 -14.38 -20.59 5.98
CA LEU A 408 -12.93 -20.38 5.99
C LEU A 408 -12.28 -20.97 7.26
N GLY A 409 -13.03 -21.27 8.31
CA GLY A 409 -12.49 -21.70 9.60
C GLY A 409 -11.59 -20.62 10.20
N ALA A 410 -12.07 -19.38 10.21
CA ALA A 410 -11.41 -18.21 10.79
C ALA A 410 -12.28 -17.58 11.88
N ASP A 411 -11.65 -17.02 12.90
CA ASP A 411 -12.33 -16.21 13.90
C ASP A 411 -12.81 -14.89 13.27
N PRO A 412 -14.10 -14.49 13.38
CA PRO A 412 -14.58 -13.21 12.88
C PRO A 412 -13.73 -12.00 13.29
N ALA A 413 -13.20 -11.98 14.52
CA ALA A 413 -12.33 -10.89 15.00
C ALA A 413 -10.99 -10.80 14.24
N ARG A 414 -10.62 -11.87 13.54
CA ARG A 414 -9.42 -11.99 12.71
C ARG A 414 -9.74 -12.00 11.21
N CYS A 415 -10.95 -11.63 10.84
CA CYS A 415 -11.36 -11.41 9.46
C CYS A 415 -11.27 -9.92 9.07
N LEU A 416 -10.93 -9.68 7.81
CA LEU A 416 -11.04 -8.37 7.16
C LEU A 416 -12.03 -8.48 6.00
N VAL A 417 -13.06 -7.63 6.02
CA VAL A 417 -14.08 -7.55 4.97
C VAL A 417 -13.78 -6.36 4.05
N PHE A 418 -13.96 -6.54 2.75
CA PHE A 418 -14.02 -5.45 1.76
C PHE A 418 -15.46 -5.26 1.28
N GLU A 419 -15.92 -4.01 1.18
CA GLU A 419 -17.31 -3.66 0.87
C GLU A 419 -17.43 -2.22 0.33
N ASP A 420 -18.43 -1.91 -0.49
CA ASP A 420 -18.63 -0.59 -1.13
C ASP A 420 -19.91 0.18 -0.75
N ILE A 421 -20.89 -0.47 -0.11
CA ILE A 421 -22.19 0.07 0.31
C ILE A 421 -22.39 0.06 1.84
N GLU A 422 -23.18 1.01 2.36
CA GLU A 422 -23.44 1.11 3.81
C GLU A 422 -24.02 -0.18 4.43
N PRO A 423 -25.04 -0.86 3.84
CA PRO A 423 -25.58 -2.08 4.43
C PRO A 423 -24.55 -3.18 4.62
N GLY A 424 -23.63 -3.38 3.67
CA GLY A 424 -22.62 -4.42 3.79
C GLY A 424 -21.51 -4.07 4.77
N ILE A 425 -21.10 -2.80 4.84
CA ILE A 425 -20.20 -2.34 5.90
C ILE A 425 -20.80 -2.62 7.28
N VAL A 426 -22.07 -2.24 7.47
CA VAL A 426 -22.79 -2.49 8.73
C VAL A 426 -22.86 -3.99 9.05
N ALA A 427 -23.14 -4.84 8.06
CA ALA A 427 -23.13 -6.29 8.23
C ALA A 427 -21.76 -6.84 8.67
N GLY A 428 -20.67 -6.38 8.06
CA GLY A 428 -19.31 -6.78 8.44
C GLY A 428 -18.96 -6.36 9.87
N LYS A 429 -19.33 -5.14 10.27
CA LYS A 429 -19.13 -4.65 11.65
C LYS A 429 -19.99 -5.41 12.65
N ALA A 430 -21.25 -5.69 12.32
CA ALA A 430 -22.15 -6.48 13.16
C ALA A 430 -21.67 -7.93 13.33
N ALA A 431 -20.93 -8.47 12.37
CA ALA A 431 -20.28 -9.77 12.46
C ALA A 431 -19.01 -9.77 13.34
N GLY A 432 -18.60 -8.62 13.89
CA GLY A 432 -17.40 -8.48 14.71
C GLY A 432 -16.10 -8.43 13.92
N MET A 433 -16.18 -8.14 12.61
CA MET A 433 -15.01 -8.09 11.72
C MET A 433 -14.48 -6.67 11.56
N ARG A 434 -13.23 -6.55 11.11
CA ARG A 434 -12.74 -5.30 10.55
C ARG A 434 -13.24 -5.14 9.13
N VAL A 435 -13.55 -3.92 8.72
CA VAL A 435 -14.10 -3.61 7.40
C VAL A 435 -13.27 -2.53 6.72
N CYS A 436 -12.91 -2.75 5.45
CA CYS A 436 -12.35 -1.77 4.55
C CYS A 436 -13.41 -1.39 3.51
N ALA A 437 -13.86 -0.14 3.53
CA ALA A 437 -14.71 0.40 2.48
C ALA A 437 -13.92 0.57 1.17
N VAL A 438 -14.52 0.24 0.05
CA VAL A 438 -14.00 0.42 -1.31
C VAL A 438 -14.87 1.43 -2.04
N LYS A 439 -14.27 2.46 -2.62
CA LYS A 439 -15.03 3.42 -3.41
C LYS A 439 -15.65 2.74 -4.63
N ASP A 440 -16.93 3.03 -4.85
CA ASP A 440 -17.66 2.75 -6.08
C ASP A 440 -18.41 3.99 -6.53
N ASP A 441 -18.38 4.28 -7.84
CA ASP A 441 -19.03 5.48 -8.40
C ASP A 441 -20.56 5.33 -8.50
N TRP A 442 -21.10 4.11 -8.34
CA TRP A 442 -22.54 3.82 -8.34
C TRP A 442 -23.12 3.71 -6.92
N CYS A 443 -22.28 3.76 -5.89
CA CYS A 443 -22.73 3.78 -4.50
C CYS A 443 -23.50 5.07 -4.19
N GLN A 444 -24.71 4.93 -3.64
CA GLN A 444 -25.56 6.06 -3.27
C GLN A 444 -25.12 6.75 -1.98
N THR A 445 -24.34 6.05 -1.14
CA THR A 445 -23.88 6.57 0.14
C THR A 445 -22.65 7.45 -0.05
N PRO A 446 -22.63 8.71 0.45
CA PRO A 446 -21.47 9.57 0.33
C PRO A 446 -20.21 8.94 0.96
N GLY A 447 -19.06 9.10 0.30
CA GLY A 447 -17.80 8.51 0.79
C GLY A 447 -17.40 8.94 2.21
N GLU A 448 -17.78 10.14 2.66
CA GLU A 448 -17.57 10.58 4.05
C GLU A 448 -18.29 9.68 5.06
N ARG A 449 -19.52 9.27 4.74
CA ARG A 449 -20.31 8.36 5.56
C ARG A 449 -19.68 6.98 5.62
N LEU A 450 -19.20 6.45 4.49
CA LEU A 450 -18.49 5.17 4.45
C LEU A 450 -17.21 5.19 5.30
N ARG A 451 -16.44 6.29 5.25
CA ARG A 451 -15.24 6.50 6.09
C ARG A 451 -15.53 6.52 7.59
N GLN A 452 -16.72 6.96 8.00
CA GLN A 452 -17.13 6.96 9.41
C GLN A 452 -17.55 5.57 9.90
N LEU A 453 -18.09 4.72 9.01
CA LEU A 453 -18.60 3.40 9.36
C LEU A 453 -17.52 2.31 9.32
N ALA A 454 -16.59 2.38 8.37
CA ALA A 454 -15.55 1.38 8.16
C ALA A 454 -14.27 1.67 8.95
N ASP A 455 -13.47 0.63 9.21
CA ASP A 455 -12.16 0.76 9.87
C ASP A 455 -11.09 1.34 8.92
N TYR A 456 -11.27 1.09 7.62
CA TYR A 456 -10.42 1.57 6.55
C TYR A 456 -11.27 2.03 5.37
N TYR A 457 -10.72 2.87 4.52
CA TYR A 457 -11.35 3.30 3.26
C TYR A 457 -10.29 3.37 2.17
N ILE A 458 -10.59 2.85 0.99
CA ILE A 458 -9.74 2.93 -0.19
C ILE A 458 -10.55 3.37 -1.41
N ASP A 459 -9.92 4.12 -2.30
CA ASP A 459 -10.47 4.44 -3.62
C ASP A 459 -10.28 3.28 -4.60
N ASP A 460 -9.15 2.58 -4.49
CA ASP A 460 -8.86 1.35 -5.23
C ASP A 460 -7.83 0.49 -4.48
N TYR A 461 -7.69 -0.78 -4.87
CA TYR A 461 -6.72 -1.69 -4.24
C TYR A 461 -5.29 -1.32 -4.58
N ALA A 462 -5.04 -0.48 -5.59
CA ALA A 462 -3.71 0.01 -5.84
C ALA A 462 -3.22 0.85 -4.65
N GLN A 463 -4.07 1.51 -3.86
CA GLN A 463 -3.67 2.18 -2.61
C GLN A 463 -3.19 1.22 -1.49
N LEU A 464 -3.50 -0.07 -1.61
CA LEU A 464 -3.02 -1.10 -0.68
C LEU A 464 -1.70 -1.73 -1.13
N LEU A 465 -1.41 -1.63 -2.42
CA LEU A 465 -0.26 -2.24 -3.09
C LEU A 465 0.85 -1.25 -3.36
N SER A 466 0.42 -0.06 -3.73
CA SER A 466 1.20 1.13 -3.69
C SER A 466 0.99 1.68 -2.30
N GLY A 467 2.07 1.89 -1.56
CA GLY A 467 1.96 2.88 -0.52
C GLY A 467 1.57 4.26 -1.10
N THR A 468 1.61 4.52 -2.41
CA THR A 468 1.25 5.84 -2.97
C THR A 468 -0.26 6.08 -2.85
N GLY A 469 -0.68 6.71 -1.75
CA GLY A 469 -1.98 7.37 -1.68
C GLY A 469 -2.09 8.40 -2.80
N ALA A 470 -3.16 8.30 -3.57
CA ALA A 470 -3.94 9.46 -4.00
C ALA A 470 -4.91 9.77 -2.83
N GLU A 471 -5.18 10.99 -2.39
CA GLU A 471 -4.80 12.34 -2.79
C GLU A 471 -4.35 13.15 -1.56
#